data_AF-A0A661C090-F1
#
_entry.id   AF-A0A661C090-F1
#
_cell.length_a   1.000
_cell.length_b   1.000
_cell.length_c   1.000
_cell.angle_alpha   90.00
_cell.angle_beta   90.00
_cell.angle_gamma   90.00
#
_symmetry.space_group_name_H-M   'P 1'
#
loop_
_entity.id
_entity.type
_entity.pdbx_description
1 polymer ?
#
loop_
_entity_poly.entity_id
_entity_poly.type
_entity_poly.pdbx_seq_one_letter_code
_entity_poly.pdbx_strand_id
1 'polypeptide(L)'
;GNIVKNSSHDTADKAMLAAINQMGKVMNIETIAKHVENISILNRLKETGIDYAQGYYLDKPEYIDKQVEEIIKSMRLRSVKH
;
A
#
# COMPACT_ATOMS: atom_id res chain seq x y z
N GLY A 1 -8.94 14.40 -3.14
CA GLY A 1 -7.56 14.92 -3.03
C GLY A 1 -6.58 13.83 -3.35
N ASN A 2 -5.45 14.16 -3.97
CA ASN A 2 -4.44 13.21 -4.47
C ASN A 2 -3.19 13.20 -3.59
N ILE A 3 -3.37 13.20 -2.26
CA ILE A 3 -2.29 13.39 -1.28
C ILE A 3 -1.15 12.39 -1.50
N VAL A 4 -1.46 11.10 -1.68
CA VAL A 4 -0.46 10.04 -1.92
C VAL A 4 0.33 10.29 -3.21
N LYS A 5 -0.35 10.66 -4.30
CA LYS A 5 0.28 10.94 -5.60
C LYS A 5 1.19 12.16 -5.55
N ASN A 6 0.73 13.22 -4.90
CA ASN A 6 1.41 14.50 -4.82
C ASN A 6 2.54 14.52 -3.78
N SER A 7 2.48 13.64 -2.79
CA SER A 7 3.45 13.58 -1.68
C SER A 7 4.90 13.33 -2.07
N SER A 8 5.20 13.06 -3.34
CA SER A 8 6.60 13.04 -3.80
C SER A 8 7.17 14.45 -4.02
N HIS A 9 6.33 15.42 -4.36
CA HIS A 9 6.75 16.75 -4.82
C HIS A 9 6.16 17.91 -4.01
N ASP A 10 5.01 17.71 -3.38
CA ASP A 10 4.32 18.73 -2.59
C ASP A 10 4.61 18.57 -1.08
N THR A 11 5.12 19.61 -0.44
CA THR A 11 5.47 19.63 0.99
C THR A 11 4.25 19.63 1.91
N ALA A 12 3.13 20.23 1.50
CA ALA A 12 1.89 20.21 2.26
C ALA A 12 1.29 18.80 2.26
N ASP A 13 1.25 18.14 1.10
CA ASP A 13 0.75 16.76 1.01
C ASP A 13 1.65 15.78 1.77
N LYS A 14 2.98 16.00 1.77
CA LYS A 14 3.93 15.27 2.62
C LYS A 14 3.61 15.42 4.10
N ALA A 15 3.40 16.66 4.56
CA ALA A 15 3.07 16.94 5.96
C ALA A 15 1.73 16.32 6.36
N MET A 16 0.74 16.38 5.46
CA MET A 16 -0.58 15.81 5.69
C MET A 16 -0.53 14.28 5.81
N LEU A 17 0.24 13.58 4.97
CA LEU A 17 0.46 12.12 5.13
C LEU A 17 1.08 11.78 6.49
N ALA A 18 2.11 12.52 6.91
CA ALA A 18 2.77 12.29 8.18
C ALA A 18 1.80 12.51 9.36
N ALA A 19 0.98 13.57 9.30
CA ALA A 19 -0.03 13.84 10.31
C ALA A 19 -1.09 12.74 10.38
N ILE A 20 -1.57 12.25 9.23
CA ILE A 20 -2.54 11.15 9.16
C ILE A 20 -1.95 9.88 9.78
N ASN A 21 -0.71 9.53 9.43
CA ASN A 21 -0.06 8.36 10.02
C ASN A 21 0.10 8.48 11.54
N GLN A 22 0.50 9.67 12.00
CA GLN A 22 0.67 9.93 13.43
C GLN A 22 -0.66 9.82 14.19
N MET A 23 -1.76 10.32 13.62
CA MET A 23 -3.09 10.13 14.20
C MET A 23 -3.46 8.65 14.27
N GLY A 24 -3.17 7.88 13.21
CA GLY A 24 -3.40 6.44 13.18
C GLY A 24 -2.72 5.73 14.35
N LYS A 25 -1.43 6.01 14.57
CA LYS A 25 -0.65 5.49 15.70
C LYS A 25 -1.25 5.87 17.06
N VAL A 26 -1.62 7.13 17.25
CA VAL A 26 -2.24 7.61 18.50
C VAL A 26 -3.58 6.92 18.78
N MET A 27 -4.35 6.67 17.73
CA MET A 27 -5.64 6.00 17.81
C MET A 27 -5.54 4.47 17.82
N ASN A 28 -4.33 3.91 17.69
CA ASN A 28 -4.09 2.48 17.53
C ASN A 28 -4.89 1.85 16.36
N ILE A 29 -4.90 2.55 15.22
CA ILE A 29 -5.48 2.08 13.96
C ILE A 29 -4.39 1.98 12.89
N GLU A 30 -4.47 0.94 12.06
CA GLU A 30 -3.56 0.75 10.94
C GLU A 30 -3.95 1.66 9.76
N THR A 31 -2.94 2.21 9.10
CA THR A 31 -3.10 3.16 7.99
C THR A 31 -2.90 2.48 6.64
N ILE A 32 -3.75 2.81 5.67
CA ILE A 32 -3.60 2.34 4.29
C ILE A 32 -3.53 3.51 3.30
N ALA A 33 -2.41 3.63 2.59
CA ALA A 33 -2.24 4.57 1.50
C ALA A 33 -2.69 3.96 0.17
N LYS A 34 -3.71 4.55 -0.45
CA LYS A 34 -4.24 4.13 -1.75
C LYS A 34 -3.62 4.93 -2.90
N HIS A 35 -3.68 4.35 -4.10
CA HIS A 35 -3.23 4.96 -5.35
C HIS A 35 -1.69 5.09 -5.47
N VAL A 36 -0.97 4.04 -5.07
CA VAL A 36 0.47 3.91 -5.32
C VAL A 36 0.73 3.54 -6.79
N GLU A 37 1.18 4.50 -7.59
CA GLU A 37 1.40 4.33 -9.04
C GLU A 37 2.85 4.14 -9.46
N ASN A 38 3.82 4.33 -8.54
CA ASN A 38 5.24 4.10 -8.82
C ASN A 38 6.06 3.83 -7.55
N ILE A 39 7.33 3.44 -7.75
CA ILE A 39 8.29 3.12 -6.68
C ILE A 39 8.64 4.33 -5.80
N SER A 40 8.66 5.54 -6.35
CA SER A 40 8.98 6.76 -5.58
C SER A 40 7.93 7.00 -4.50
N ILE A 41 6.66 6.87 -4.86
CA ILE A 41 5.53 6.94 -3.91
C ILE A 41 5.67 5.83 -2.86
N LEU A 42 5.92 4.59 -3.27
CA LEU A 42 6.04 3.47 -2.34
C LEU A 42 7.16 3.69 -1.31
N ASN A 43 8.34 4.13 -1.76
CA ASN A 43 9.47 4.41 -0.87
C ASN A 43 9.13 5.53 0.12
N ARG A 44 8.46 6.58 -0.34
CA ARG A 44 8.02 7.67 0.52
C ARG A 44 7.04 7.21 1.61
N LEU A 45 6.11 6.32 1.26
CA LEU A 45 5.15 5.76 2.22
C LEU A 45 5.86 4.91 3.28
N LYS A 46 6.88 4.12 2.89
CA LYS A 46 7.74 3.38 3.82
C LYS A 46 8.47 4.31 4.79
N GLU A 47 9.07 5.39 4.28
CA GLU A 47 9.74 6.41 5.12
C GLU A 47 8.78 7.07 6.11
N THR A 48 7.53 7.31 5.68
CA THR A 48 6.50 7.93 6.53
C THR A 48 6.00 6.96 7.61
N GLY A 49 6.23 5.65 7.43
CA GLY A 49 5.80 4.59 8.34
C GLY A 49 4.34 4.24 8.21
N ILE A 50 3.77 4.34 7.00
CA ILE A 50 2.42 3.85 6.68
C ILE A 50 2.41 2.32 6.72
N ASP A 51 1.34 1.73 7.26
CA ASP A 51 1.27 0.28 7.52
C ASP A 51 1.00 -0.54 6.25
N TYR A 52 0.05 -0.09 5.42
CA TYR A 52 -0.34 -0.76 4.19
C TYR A 52 -0.37 0.19 2.98
N ALA A 53 -0.16 -0.39 1.81
CA ALA A 53 -0.19 0.33 0.54
C ALA A 53 -1.00 -0.45 -0.50
N GLN A 54 -1.78 0.28 -1.30
CA GLN A 54 -2.51 -0.27 -2.45
C GLN A 54 -2.33 0.64 -3.65
N GLY A 55 -2.05 0.06 -4.81
CA GLY A 55 -2.06 0.78 -6.07
C GLY A 55 -1.51 -0.05 -7.22
N TYR A 56 -1.70 0.48 -8.44
CA TYR A 56 -1.35 -0.20 -9.70
C TYR A 56 0.13 -0.58 -9.81
N TYR A 57 1.02 0.10 -9.08
CA TYR A 57 2.43 -0.28 -9.02
C TYR A 57 2.66 -1.60 -8.29
N LEU A 58 1.83 -1.92 -7.29
CA LEU A 58 1.93 -3.13 -6.49
C LEU A 58 1.20 -4.28 -7.18
N ASP A 59 -0.08 -4.03 -7.51
CA ASP A 59 -0.90 -4.98 -8.26
C ASP A 59 -2.09 -4.25 -8.89
N LYS A 60 -2.61 -4.80 -9.98
CA LYS A 60 -3.80 -4.24 -10.65
C LYS A 60 -5.07 -4.82 -10.01
N PRO A 61 -6.17 -4.04 -9.96
CA PRO A 61 -7.46 -4.59 -9.58
C PRO A 61 -7.85 -5.77 -10.47
N GLU A 62 -8.33 -6.83 -9.85
CA GLU A 62 -8.69 -8.07 -10.52
C GLU A 62 -9.94 -8.68 -9.87
N TYR A 63 -10.63 -9.56 -10.60
CA TYR A 63 -11.76 -10.31 -10.07
C TYR A 63 -11.33 -11.22 -8.91
N ILE A 64 -12.17 -11.29 -7.88
CA ILE A 64 -11.90 -12.06 -6.68
C ILE A 64 -11.66 -13.55 -6.99
N ASP A 65 -12.42 -14.13 -7.92
CA ASP A 65 -12.30 -15.53 -8.30
C ASP A 65 -10.90 -15.86 -8.82
N LYS A 66 -10.34 -14.99 -9.65
CA LYS A 66 -8.99 -15.16 -10.20
C LYS A 66 -7.91 -14.99 -9.14
N GLN A 67 -8.07 -14.06 -8.19
CA GLN A 67 -7.14 -13.94 -7.06
C GLN A 67 -7.17 -15.18 -6.16
N VAL A 68 -8.36 -15.73 -5.88
CA VAL A 68 -8.52 -16.94 -5.06
C VAL A 68 -7.85 -18.14 -5.74
N GLU A 69 -8.02 -18.31 -7.05
CA GLU A 69 -7.38 -19.37 -7.83
C GLU A 69 -5.84 -19.30 -7.75
N GLU A 70 -5.26 -18.12 -7.94
CA GLU A 70 -3.80 -17.93 -7.84
C GLU A 70 -3.27 -18.19 -6.43
N ILE A 71 -4.01 -17.78 -5.39
CA ILE A 71 -3.67 -18.08 -4.00
C ILE A 71 -3.63 -19.60 -3.76
N ILE A 72 -4.69 -20.33 -4.16
CA ILE A 72 -4.78 -21.80 -4.01
C ILE A 72 -3.64 -22.50 -4.76
N LYS A 73 -3.35 -22.07 -5.99
CA LYS A 73 -2.24 -22.61 -6.79
C LYS A 73 -0.90 -22.39 -6.11
N SER A 74 -0.66 -21.19 -5.56
CA SER A 74 0.58 -20.86 -4.85
C SER A 74 0.77 -21.70 -3.57
N MET A 75 -0.31 -22.06 -2.87
CA MET A 75 -0.27 -22.90 -1.67
C MET A 75 0.07 -24.36 -2.02
N ARG A 76 -0.54 -24.90 -3.08
CA ARG A 76 -0.27 -26.28 -3.55
C ARG A 76 1.20 -26.44 -3.97
N LEU A 77 1.75 -25.47 -4.69
CA LEU A 77 3.15 -25.49 -5.14
C LEU A 77 4.17 -25.49 -3.99
N ARG A 78 3.83 -24.88 -2.85
CA ARG A 78 4.69 -24.88 -1.65
C ARG A 78 4.67 -26.23 -0.93
N SER A 79 3.55 -26.94 -0.94
CA SER A 79 3.38 -28.23 -0.27
C SER A 79 4.07 -29.41 -0.95
N VAL A 80 4.44 -29.29 -2.24
CA VAL A 80 5.10 -30.37 -3.02
C VAL A 80 6.63 -30.26 -2.97
N LYS A 81 7.19 -29.19 -2.39
CA LYS A 81 8.64 -28.98 -2.24
C LYS A 81 9.21 -29.60 -0.96
N HIS A 82 8.55 -30.58 -0.35
CA HIS A 82 9.06 -31.36 0.79
C HIS A 82 9.02 -32.84 0.44
#